data_AF-A0A238JNX3-F1
#
_entry.id   AF-A0A238JNX3-F1
#
_cell.length_a   1.000
_cell.length_b   1.000
_cell.length_c   1.000
_cell.angle_alpha   90.00
_cell.angle_beta   90.00
_cell.angle_gamma   90.00
#
_symmetry.space_group_name_H-M   'P 1'
#
loop_
_entity.id
_entity.type
_entity.pdbx_description
1 polymer ?
#
loop_
_entity_poly.entity_id
_entity_poly.type
_entity_poly.pdbx_seq_one_letter_code
_entity_poly.pdbx_strand_id
1 'polypeptide(L)'
;MQPTPILQFGTSRFLQAHADLFVSQAMQNGQEVGPITVVQSSGDPSRAARLAALVGSYPVRVEGLIKGTRVQETLDVTSVARTLSTSTDWDEVARIFVEEARIVLSNTGDTGFAPQKCDSDPSFDQAMSYPAKLTHLLRLRFANNSAPIQIMPMELIVDNGTVLKTRVMALAQNDGPEFRDYLEREVIWVNSLVDRIVSQPLEPAGAVAEPYALWAIEDQPGLVLPCDHPSVQLVPSLSDIEALKLFVLNLGHTFLADRWLRNKGADDVLVRHIVDDAAELAQLKFVLQNEVRPVFVAARLADAFDAYVVTTIERFANPFLDHRIADIAQNHAQKVGRRISAMLDWAVAKGDLSAKPILSEIAAQHKEHT
;
A
#
# COMPACT_ATOMS: atom_id res chain seq x y z
N MET A 1 24.72 -6.57 18.47
CA MET A 1 24.11 -5.91 17.29
C MET A 1 23.39 -4.66 17.77
N GLN A 2 23.32 -3.61 16.94
CA GLN A 2 22.53 -2.41 17.26
C GLN A 2 21.04 -2.77 17.31
N PRO A 3 20.28 -2.33 18.33
CA PRO A 3 18.84 -2.56 18.40
C PRO A 3 18.11 -2.03 17.15
N THR A 4 17.12 -2.77 16.66
CA THR A 4 16.27 -2.34 15.54
C THR A 4 14.86 -2.01 16.03
N PRO A 5 14.47 -0.73 16.13
CA PRO A 5 13.14 -0.34 16.62
C PRO A 5 12.00 -0.66 15.64
N ILE A 6 12.33 -0.96 14.37
CA ILE A 6 11.38 -1.36 13.33
C ILE A 6 11.62 -2.82 12.96
N LEU A 7 10.57 -3.64 13.06
CA LEU A 7 10.54 -5.02 12.59
C LEU A 7 9.59 -5.14 11.40
N GLN A 8 10.10 -5.51 10.24
CA GLN A 8 9.33 -5.55 9.00
C GLN A 8 9.09 -6.99 8.54
N PHE A 9 7.82 -7.40 8.41
CA PHE A 9 7.45 -8.68 7.82
C PHE A 9 7.12 -8.52 6.33
N GLY A 10 8.01 -9.01 5.49
CA GLY A 10 7.89 -8.89 4.03
C GLY A 10 9.18 -8.39 3.39
N THR A 11 9.48 -8.92 2.22
CA THR A 11 10.72 -8.65 1.47
C THR A 11 10.42 -8.09 0.07
N SER A 12 9.21 -7.56 -0.12
CA SER A 12 8.72 -7.20 -1.45
C SER A 12 9.49 -6.00 -2.00
N ARG A 13 9.63 -5.93 -3.33
CA ARG A 13 10.17 -4.75 -4.02
C ARG A 13 9.43 -3.46 -3.67
N PHE A 14 8.15 -3.58 -3.27
CA PHE A 14 7.36 -2.46 -2.80
C PHE A 14 7.92 -1.87 -1.50
N LEU A 15 8.12 -2.69 -0.47
CA LEU A 15 8.71 -2.25 0.80
C LEU A 15 10.11 -1.65 0.60
N GLN A 16 10.92 -2.29 -0.25
CA GLN A 16 12.26 -1.81 -0.61
C GLN A 16 12.24 -0.40 -1.21
N ALA A 17 11.32 -0.12 -2.13
CA ALA A 17 11.14 1.19 -2.76
C ALA A 17 10.20 2.13 -2.00
N HIS A 18 9.80 1.81 -0.77
CA HIS A 18 8.83 2.60 -0.02
C HIS A 18 9.28 2.78 1.43
N ALA A 19 8.84 1.93 2.37
CA ALA A 19 9.20 2.04 3.78
C ALA A 19 10.71 2.04 3.99
N ASP A 20 11.43 1.09 3.40
CA ASP A 20 12.88 0.95 3.59
C ASP A 20 13.62 2.19 3.07
N LEU A 21 13.23 2.68 1.88
CA LEU A 21 13.80 3.88 1.28
C LEU A 21 13.52 5.14 2.11
N PHE A 22 12.28 5.34 2.59
CA PHE A 22 11.93 6.52 3.36
C PHE A 22 12.65 6.57 4.70
N VAL A 23 12.74 5.43 5.39
CA VAL A 23 13.52 5.32 6.63
C VAL A 23 15.01 5.57 6.33
N SER A 24 15.53 5.08 5.20
CA SER A 24 16.92 5.34 4.80
C SER A 24 17.20 6.83 4.60
N GLN A 25 16.34 7.52 3.87
CA GLN A 25 16.47 8.96 3.63
C GLN A 25 16.32 9.76 4.93
N ALA A 26 15.40 9.37 5.81
CA ALA A 26 15.23 9.97 7.13
C ALA A 26 16.48 9.81 8.01
N MET A 27 17.07 8.61 8.05
CA MET A 27 18.33 8.35 8.75
C MET A 27 19.48 9.18 8.16
N GLN A 28 19.60 9.27 6.84
CA GLN A 28 20.61 10.09 6.16
C GLN A 28 20.45 11.59 6.46
N ASN A 29 19.21 12.03 6.71
CA ASN A 29 18.88 13.39 7.15
C ASN A 29 19.06 13.61 8.67
N GLY A 30 19.61 12.63 9.40
CA GLY A 30 19.96 12.75 10.82
C GLY A 30 18.81 12.46 11.79
N GLN A 31 17.69 11.89 11.33
CA GLN A 31 16.64 11.44 12.24
C GLN A 31 17.06 10.18 13.00
N GLU A 32 16.78 10.13 14.31
CA GLU A 32 16.97 8.94 15.15
C GLU A 32 15.83 7.92 14.93
N VAL A 33 15.73 7.42 13.70
CA VAL A 33 14.78 6.39 13.27
C VAL A 33 15.52 5.16 12.76
N GLY A 34 14.82 4.02 12.68
CA GLY A 34 15.45 2.75 12.30
C GLY A 34 16.61 2.36 13.24
N PRO A 35 17.50 1.44 12.81
CA PRO A 35 17.42 0.67 11.57
C PRO A 35 16.32 -0.42 11.63
N ILE A 36 16.10 -1.07 10.49
CA ILE A 36 15.06 -2.09 10.27
C ILE A 36 15.66 -3.50 10.38
N THR A 37 14.97 -4.40 11.07
CA THR A 37 15.12 -5.86 10.87
C THR A 37 14.06 -6.31 9.87
N VAL A 38 14.48 -6.88 8.74
CA VAL A 38 13.55 -7.43 7.74
C VAL A 38 13.37 -8.94 7.95
N VAL A 39 12.14 -9.40 8.01
CA VAL A 39 11.76 -10.80 8.23
C VAL A 39 11.06 -11.35 7.00
N GLN A 40 11.63 -12.41 6.42
CA GLN A 40 10.94 -13.22 5.43
C GLN A 40 9.94 -14.15 6.12
N SER A 41 8.64 -13.87 5.95
CA SER A 41 7.57 -14.66 6.57
C SER A 41 7.16 -15.91 5.78
N SER A 42 7.45 -15.96 4.47
CA SER A 42 7.02 -17.08 3.61
C SER A 42 7.81 -18.37 3.80
N GLY A 43 9.06 -18.28 4.27
CA GLY A 43 9.97 -19.43 4.42
C GLY A 43 10.48 -20.03 3.11
N ASP A 44 10.20 -19.39 1.97
CA ASP A 44 10.66 -19.79 0.63
C ASP A 44 12.19 -19.68 0.50
N PRO A 45 12.95 -20.80 0.45
CA PRO A 45 14.41 -20.77 0.43
C PRO A 45 15.00 -20.14 -0.83
N SER A 46 14.24 -20.08 -1.93
CA SER A 46 14.70 -19.47 -3.18
C SER A 46 14.98 -17.97 -3.06
N ARG A 47 14.48 -17.34 -1.99
CA ARG A 47 14.64 -15.90 -1.72
C ARG A 47 15.78 -15.60 -0.74
N ALA A 48 16.49 -16.61 -0.24
CA ALA A 48 17.56 -16.41 0.75
C ALA A 48 18.69 -15.49 0.24
N ALA A 49 19.06 -15.61 -1.04
CA ALA A 49 20.08 -14.73 -1.65
C ALA A 49 19.63 -13.26 -1.69
N ARG A 50 18.35 -13.02 -2.02
CA ARG A 50 17.76 -11.67 -1.98
C ARG A 50 17.69 -11.14 -0.55
N LEU A 51 17.29 -11.98 0.40
CA LEU A 51 17.19 -11.62 1.80
C LEU A 51 18.54 -11.13 2.34
N ALA A 52 19.61 -11.89 2.09
CA ALA A 52 20.97 -11.49 2.49
C ALA A 52 21.43 -10.18 1.83
N ALA A 53 21.04 -9.94 0.58
CA ALA A 53 21.38 -8.73 -0.17
C ALA A 53 20.66 -7.46 0.31
N LEU A 54 19.65 -7.56 1.18
CA LEU A 54 19.01 -6.39 1.78
C LEU A 54 19.88 -5.75 2.87
N VAL A 55 20.85 -6.48 3.44
CA VAL A 55 21.76 -5.93 4.46
C VAL A 55 22.89 -5.13 3.81
N GLY A 56 23.17 -3.94 4.36
CA GLY A 56 24.23 -3.07 3.87
C GLY A 56 23.66 -1.92 3.04
N SER A 57 23.77 -2.03 1.71
CA SER A 57 23.16 -1.07 0.78
C SER A 57 22.61 -1.80 -0.45
N TYR A 58 21.44 -1.38 -0.91
CA TYR A 58 20.90 -1.81 -2.20
C TYR A 58 20.24 -0.64 -2.95
N PRO A 59 20.18 -0.69 -4.30
CA PRO A 59 19.70 0.43 -5.09
C PRO A 59 18.17 0.46 -5.23
N VAL A 60 17.59 1.65 -5.19
CA VAL A 60 16.25 1.94 -5.72
C VAL A 60 16.39 2.97 -6.83
N ARG A 61 15.95 2.60 -8.04
CA ARG A 61 15.90 3.50 -9.19
C ARG A 61 14.55 4.20 -9.23
N VAL A 62 14.55 5.52 -9.17
CA VAL A 62 13.34 6.34 -9.26
C VAL A 62 13.26 6.96 -10.65
N GLU A 63 12.29 6.51 -11.44
CA GLU A 63 12.20 6.82 -12.88
C GLU A 63 10.80 7.28 -13.26
N GLY A 64 10.70 8.51 -13.78
CA GLY A 64 9.42 9.06 -14.21
C GLY A 64 9.47 10.54 -14.54
N LEU A 65 8.37 11.22 -14.24
CA LEU A 65 8.21 12.65 -14.43
C LEU A 65 7.95 13.30 -13.07
N ILE A 66 8.54 14.48 -12.86
CA ILE A 66 8.18 15.41 -11.78
C ILE A 66 7.97 16.77 -12.41
N LYS A 67 6.74 17.29 -12.36
CA LYS A 67 6.36 18.58 -12.98
C LYS A 67 6.78 18.67 -14.46
N GLY A 68 6.54 17.60 -15.21
CA GLY A 68 6.89 17.46 -16.63
C GLY A 68 8.37 17.23 -16.93
N THR A 69 9.23 17.23 -15.91
CA THR A 69 10.67 17.00 -16.08
C THR A 69 11.00 15.52 -15.86
N ARG A 70 11.76 14.92 -16.77
CA ARG A 70 12.21 13.54 -16.65
C ARG A 70 13.17 13.40 -15.47
N VAL A 71 12.86 12.49 -14.56
CA VAL A 71 13.71 12.12 -13.42
C VAL A 71 14.12 10.67 -13.59
N GLN A 72 15.41 10.44 -13.40
CA GLN A 72 16.02 9.11 -13.36
C GLN A 72 17.18 9.18 -12.39
N GLU A 73 16.94 8.75 -11.15
CA GLU A 73 17.92 8.75 -10.07
C GLU A 73 18.07 7.34 -9.49
N THR A 74 19.24 7.04 -8.94
CA THR A 74 19.48 5.83 -8.17
C THR A 74 19.80 6.23 -6.75
N LEU A 75 19.01 5.74 -5.81
CA LEU A 75 19.12 6.03 -4.39
C LEU A 75 19.59 4.76 -3.68
N ASP A 76 20.56 4.91 -2.78
CA ASP A 76 21.06 3.82 -1.94
C ASP A 76 20.21 3.69 -0.67
N VAL A 77 19.66 2.49 -0.45
CA VAL A 77 18.89 2.16 0.73
C VAL A 77 19.79 1.47 1.76
N THR A 78 19.98 2.12 2.90
CA THR A 78 20.90 1.69 3.98
C THR A 78 20.18 1.49 5.33
N SER A 79 18.84 1.47 5.34
CA SER A 79 18.04 1.37 6.56
C SER A 79 17.97 -0.03 7.16
N VAL A 80 18.32 -1.08 6.40
CA VAL A 80 18.22 -2.47 6.84
C VAL A 80 19.51 -2.91 7.53
N ALA A 81 19.45 -3.14 8.84
CA ALA A 81 20.61 -3.58 9.63
C ALA A 81 20.81 -5.09 9.59
N ARG A 82 19.73 -5.87 9.47
CA ARG A 82 19.78 -7.33 9.43
C ARG A 82 18.52 -7.91 8.81
N THR A 83 18.63 -9.17 8.41
CA THR A 83 17.51 -9.94 7.85
C THR A 83 17.38 -11.31 8.51
N LEU A 84 16.16 -11.78 8.70
CA LEU A 84 15.83 -13.06 9.32
C LEU A 84 14.75 -13.79 8.52
N SER A 85 14.58 -15.09 8.74
CA SER A 85 13.46 -15.87 8.22
C SER A 85 12.68 -16.55 9.34
N THR A 86 11.35 -16.50 9.30
CA THR A 86 10.53 -17.23 10.28
C THR A 86 10.74 -18.74 10.22
N SER A 87 11.26 -19.27 9.10
CA SER A 87 11.52 -20.71 8.94
C SER A 87 12.77 -21.21 9.64
N THR A 88 13.70 -20.31 10.00
CA THR A 88 15.02 -20.69 10.55
C THR A 88 15.43 -19.90 11.80
N ASP A 89 14.91 -18.67 11.95
CA ASP A 89 15.35 -17.71 12.97
C ASP A 89 14.21 -17.31 13.93
N TRP A 90 13.20 -18.16 14.13
CA TRP A 90 12.00 -17.81 14.90
C TRP A 90 12.30 -17.26 16.30
N ASP A 91 13.25 -17.87 17.02
CA ASP A 91 13.63 -17.43 18.36
C ASP A 91 14.24 -16.02 18.37
N GLU A 92 15.07 -15.69 17.37
CA GLU A 92 15.64 -14.34 17.24
C GLU A 92 14.58 -13.33 16.79
N VAL A 93 13.66 -13.71 15.90
CA VAL A 93 12.50 -12.88 15.54
C VAL A 93 11.66 -12.59 16.78
N ALA A 94 11.39 -13.60 17.62
CA ALA A 94 10.67 -13.44 18.87
C ALA A 94 11.41 -12.53 19.85
N ARG A 95 12.72 -12.73 20.02
CA ARG A 95 13.55 -11.87 20.89
C ARG A 95 13.49 -10.42 20.45
N ILE A 96 13.71 -10.13 19.16
CA ILE A 96 13.63 -8.76 18.63
C ILE A 96 12.22 -8.18 18.79
N PHE A 97 11.18 -8.97 18.51
CA PHE A 97 9.80 -8.52 18.67
C PHE A 97 9.48 -8.15 20.13
N VAL A 98 10.03 -8.87 21.12
CA VAL A 98 9.78 -8.64 22.54
C VAL A 98 10.65 -7.50 23.09
N GLU A 99 11.95 -7.49 22.75
CA GLU A 99 12.95 -6.66 23.42
C GLU A 99 13.29 -5.36 22.68
N GLU A 100 13.19 -5.33 21.35
CA GLU A 100 13.71 -4.22 20.52
C GLU A 100 12.61 -3.46 19.77
N ALA A 101 11.62 -4.18 19.23
CA ALA A 101 10.62 -3.61 18.34
C ALA A 101 9.69 -2.61 19.06
N ARG A 102 9.50 -1.46 18.42
CA ARG A 102 8.51 -0.43 18.76
C ARG A 102 7.42 -0.35 17.69
N ILE A 103 7.82 -0.50 16.42
CA ILE A 103 6.94 -0.48 15.25
C ILE A 103 7.12 -1.80 14.49
N VAL A 104 6.01 -2.42 14.11
CA VAL A 104 5.98 -3.59 13.23
C VAL A 104 5.32 -3.20 11.91
N LEU A 105 6.04 -3.34 10.81
CA LEU A 105 5.51 -3.16 9.46
C LEU A 105 5.16 -4.52 8.85
N SER A 106 4.10 -4.63 8.07
CA SER A 106 3.83 -5.85 7.29
C SER A 106 3.40 -5.58 5.86
N ASN A 107 3.94 -6.35 4.93
CA ASN A 107 3.37 -6.55 3.60
C ASN A 107 3.65 -8.00 3.19
N THR A 108 2.72 -8.88 3.55
CA THR A 108 2.84 -10.33 3.35
C THR A 108 2.05 -10.84 2.13
N GLY A 109 1.36 -9.93 1.43
CA GLY A 109 0.47 -10.23 0.32
C GLY A 109 -0.80 -10.96 0.76
N ASP A 110 -1.78 -11.07 -0.14
CA ASP A 110 -3.10 -11.64 0.17
C ASP A 110 -3.00 -13.08 0.70
N THR A 111 -2.05 -13.87 0.19
CA THR A 111 -1.83 -15.25 0.61
C THR A 111 -1.23 -15.34 2.01
N GLY A 112 -0.39 -14.39 2.40
CA GLY A 112 0.18 -14.32 3.76
C GLY A 112 -0.88 -13.97 4.80
N PHE A 113 -1.89 -13.19 4.42
CA PHE A 113 -2.99 -12.78 5.29
C PHE A 113 -4.11 -13.82 5.41
N ALA A 114 -4.24 -14.71 4.41
CA ALA A 114 -5.32 -15.69 4.34
C ALA A 114 -5.23 -16.74 5.47
N PRO A 115 -6.37 -17.06 6.15
CA PRO A 115 -6.41 -18.09 7.19
C PRO A 115 -5.83 -19.44 6.74
N GLN A 116 -5.11 -20.09 7.65
CA GLN A 116 -4.59 -21.44 7.47
C GLN A 116 -5.17 -22.38 8.53
N LYS A 117 -5.19 -23.69 8.22
CA LYS A 117 -5.75 -24.69 9.15
C LYS A 117 -4.98 -24.78 10.47
N CYS A 118 -3.66 -24.58 10.44
CA CYS A 118 -2.80 -24.61 11.62
C CYS A 118 -2.79 -23.29 12.41
N ASP A 119 -3.54 -22.25 12.00
CA ASP A 119 -3.53 -20.94 12.68
C ASP A 119 -3.97 -21.02 14.16
N SER A 120 -4.75 -22.03 14.52
CA SER A 120 -5.20 -22.26 15.90
C SER A 120 -4.27 -23.13 16.73
N ASP A 121 -3.17 -23.63 16.16
CA ASP A 121 -2.27 -24.54 16.86
C ASP A 121 -1.52 -23.79 17.98
N PRO A 122 -1.26 -24.44 19.13
CA PRO A 122 -0.66 -23.79 20.28
C PRO A 122 0.83 -23.48 20.09
N SER A 123 1.49 -24.17 19.15
CA SER A 123 2.90 -23.98 18.80
C SER A 123 3.04 -23.35 17.43
N PHE A 124 4.04 -22.50 17.25
CA PHE A 124 4.38 -21.93 15.94
C PHE A 124 4.53 -23.01 14.87
N ASP A 125 3.95 -22.75 13.70
CA ASP A 125 4.16 -23.49 12.46
C ASP A 125 4.46 -22.51 11.32
N GLN A 126 5.47 -22.82 10.51
CA GLN A 126 5.86 -21.99 9.37
C GLN A 126 4.73 -21.79 8.35
N ALA A 127 3.80 -22.75 8.23
CA ALA A 127 2.65 -22.69 7.34
C ALA A 127 1.52 -21.78 7.86
N MET A 128 1.60 -21.26 9.09
CA MET A 128 0.63 -20.31 9.63
C MET A 128 0.53 -19.05 8.78
N SER A 129 -0.66 -18.45 8.79
CA SER A 129 -0.88 -17.10 8.29
C SER A 129 -0.08 -16.07 9.10
N TYR A 130 0.19 -14.92 8.51
CA TYR A 130 0.85 -13.82 9.20
C TYR A 130 0.08 -13.37 10.45
N PRO A 131 -1.27 -13.19 10.44
CA PRO A 131 -2.02 -12.92 11.66
C PRO A 131 -1.75 -13.92 12.79
N ALA A 132 -1.67 -15.23 12.50
CA ALA A 132 -1.35 -16.24 13.52
C ALA A 132 0.08 -16.14 14.05
N LYS A 133 1.07 -15.97 13.16
CA LYS A 133 2.47 -15.71 13.57
C LYS A 133 2.58 -14.48 14.47
N LEU A 134 1.88 -13.39 14.11
CA LEU A 134 1.84 -12.17 14.92
C LEU A 134 1.18 -12.43 16.29
N THR A 135 0.09 -13.20 16.36
CA THR A 135 -0.55 -13.57 17.64
C THR A 135 0.42 -14.31 18.57
N HIS A 136 1.23 -15.24 18.05
CA HIS A 136 2.26 -15.90 18.87
C HIS A 136 3.30 -14.92 19.42
N LEU A 137 3.78 -13.98 18.60
CA LEU A 137 4.73 -12.96 19.03
C LEU A 137 4.11 -12.02 20.08
N LEU A 138 2.84 -11.65 19.92
CA LEU A 138 2.11 -10.84 20.89
C LEU A 138 1.91 -11.56 22.23
N ARG A 139 1.62 -12.88 22.22
CA ARG A 139 1.58 -13.69 23.45
C ARG A 139 2.91 -13.66 24.19
N LEU A 140 4.02 -13.82 23.47
CA LEU A 140 5.37 -13.75 24.05
C LEU A 140 5.67 -12.37 24.63
N ARG A 141 5.31 -11.29 23.92
CA ARG A 141 5.51 -9.92 24.40
C ARG A 141 4.70 -9.61 25.66
N PHE A 142 3.44 -10.04 25.68
CA PHE A 142 2.56 -9.92 26.85
C PHE A 142 3.13 -10.69 28.06
N ALA A 143 3.55 -11.94 27.88
CA ALA A 143 4.12 -12.75 28.95
C ALA A 143 5.41 -12.15 29.56
N ASN A 144 6.13 -11.33 28.79
CA ASN A 144 7.34 -10.63 29.24
C ASN A 144 7.06 -9.22 29.79
N ASN A 145 5.79 -8.79 29.91
CA ASN A 145 5.40 -7.45 30.35
C ASN A 145 6.19 -6.32 29.64
N SER A 146 6.44 -6.51 28.34
CA SER A 146 7.22 -5.56 27.55
C SER A 146 6.39 -4.32 27.21
N ALA A 147 7.05 -3.24 26.82
CA ALA A 147 6.39 -1.97 26.48
C ALA A 147 5.31 -2.13 25.39
N PRO A 148 4.35 -1.20 25.26
CA PRO A 148 3.40 -1.18 24.15
C PRO A 148 4.07 -1.29 22.78
N ILE A 149 3.35 -1.83 21.80
CA ILE A 149 3.84 -2.02 20.42
C ILE A 149 2.84 -1.46 19.41
N GLN A 150 3.36 -0.88 18.34
CA GLN A 150 2.57 -0.38 17.23
C GLN A 150 2.65 -1.32 16.03
N ILE A 151 1.51 -1.73 15.51
CA ILE A 151 1.39 -2.61 14.35
C ILE A 151 0.82 -1.81 13.19
N MET A 152 1.59 -1.75 12.09
CA MET A 152 1.29 -0.98 10.88
C MET A 152 1.28 -1.89 9.65
N PRO A 153 0.15 -2.55 9.36
CA PRO A 153 0.01 -3.24 8.09
C PRO A 153 0.07 -2.27 6.92
N MET A 154 0.70 -2.73 5.85
CA MET A 154 0.85 -2.06 4.55
C MET A 154 0.28 -2.94 3.43
N GLU A 155 -0.50 -3.97 3.77
CA GLU A 155 -1.31 -4.73 2.84
C GLU A 155 -2.35 -3.84 2.14
N LEU A 156 -2.71 -4.19 0.89
CA LEU A 156 -3.74 -3.51 0.10
C LEU A 156 -5.17 -3.90 0.56
N ILE A 157 -5.44 -3.71 1.84
CA ILE A 157 -6.70 -4.01 2.53
C ILE A 157 -7.23 -2.70 3.12
N VAL A 158 -8.50 -2.40 2.87
CA VAL A 158 -9.19 -1.25 3.50
C VAL A 158 -9.26 -1.49 5.00
N ASP A 159 -8.97 -0.45 5.80
CA ASP A 159 -8.88 -0.54 7.26
C ASP A 159 -7.94 -1.67 7.72
N ASN A 160 -6.78 -1.82 7.06
CA ASN A 160 -5.86 -2.93 7.26
C ASN A 160 -5.47 -3.18 8.74
N GLY A 161 -5.29 -2.13 9.55
CA GLY A 161 -5.05 -2.22 10.98
C GLY A 161 -6.24 -2.85 11.73
N THR A 162 -7.44 -2.34 11.47
CA THR A 162 -8.70 -2.87 12.04
C THR A 162 -8.95 -4.32 11.64
N VAL A 163 -8.73 -4.65 10.37
CA VAL A 163 -8.89 -6.01 9.86
C VAL A 163 -7.89 -6.94 10.55
N LEU A 164 -6.61 -6.56 10.63
CA LEU A 164 -5.60 -7.35 11.32
C LEU A 164 -5.92 -7.54 12.81
N LYS A 165 -6.32 -6.48 13.51
CA LYS A 165 -6.79 -6.55 14.91
C LYS A 165 -7.90 -7.59 15.06
N THR A 166 -8.92 -7.52 14.20
CA THR A 166 -10.06 -8.44 14.24
C THR A 166 -9.62 -9.89 14.07
N ARG A 167 -8.68 -10.15 13.15
CA ARG A 167 -8.13 -11.50 12.91
C ARG A 167 -7.34 -12.00 14.12
N VAL A 168 -6.48 -11.17 14.70
CA VAL A 168 -5.69 -11.51 15.89
C VAL A 168 -6.60 -11.76 17.10
N MET A 169 -7.61 -10.92 17.31
CA MET A 169 -8.60 -11.10 18.39
C MET A 169 -9.38 -12.42 18.25
N ALA A 170 -9.76 -12.80 17.03
CA ALA A 170 -10.40 -14.10 16.78
C ALA A 170 -9.48 -15.29 17.10
N LEU A 171 -8.20 -15.18 16.76
CA LEU A 171 -7.18 -16.19 17.10
C LEU A 171 -6.89 -16.24 18.61
N ALA A 172 -7.14 -15.14 19.31
CA ALA A 172 -6.97 -15.02 20.76
C ALA A 172 -8.24 -15.37 21.56
N GLN A 173 -9.30 -15.87 20.94
CA GLN A 173 -10.60 -16.11 21.61
C GLN A 173 -10.51 -17.08 22.80
N ASN A 174 -9.56 -18.02 22.76
CA ASN A 174 -9.33 -19.02 23.81
C ASN A 174 -8.28 -18.57 24.83
N ASP A 175 -7.63 -17.42 24.63
CA ASP A 175 -6.69 -16.85 25.59
C ASP A 175 -7.43 -16.17 26.76
N GLY A 176 -6.72 -16.01 27.87
CA GLY A 176 -7.23 -15.36 29.08
C GLY A 176 -7.72 -13.92 28.83
N PRO A 177 -8.63 -13.40 29.69
CA PRO A 177 -9.15 -12.04 29.54
C PRO A 177 -8.05 -10.97 29.56
N GLU A 178 -6.99 -11.17 30.34
CA GLU A 178 -5.87 -10.21 30.45
C GLU A 178 -5.13 -10.02 29.12
N PHE A 179 -4.86 -11.10 28.38
CA PHE A 179 -4.21 -10.99 27.06
C PHE A 179 -5.13 -10.31 26.04
N ARG A 180 -6.43 -10.61 26.06
CA ARG A 180 -7.41 -9.97 25.17
C ARG A 180 -7.56 -8.48 25.47
N ASP A 181 -7.53 -8.10 26.75
CA ASP A 181 -7.53 -6.69 27.16
C ASP A 181 -6.24 -5.97 26.72
N TYR A 182 -5.08 -6.63 26.80
CA TYR A 182 -3.81 -6.13 26.26
C TYR A 182 -3.89 -5.87 24.74
N LEU A 183 -4.40 -6.84 23.97
CA LEU A 183 -4.58 -6.67 22.52
C LEU A 183 -5.53 -5.53 22.16
N GLU A 184 -6.57 -5.33 22.98
CA GLU A 184 -7.59 -4.33 22.74
C GLU A 184 -7.11 -2.90 23.07
N ARG A 185 -6.32 -2.75 24.15
CA ARG A 185 -6.03 -1.45 24.78
C ARG A 185 -4.57 -0.99 24.70
N GLU A 186 -3.62 -1.91 24.63
CA GLU A 186 -2.18 -1.58 24.69
C GLU A 186 -1.48 -1.73 23.35
N VAL A 187 -1.96 -2.60 22.47
CA VAL A 187 -1.45 -2.69 21.09
C VAL A 187 -2.08 -1.59 20.24
N ILE A 188 -1.24 -0.79 19.58
CA ILE A 188 -1.69 0.27 18.68
C ILE A 188 -1.82 -0.31 17.28
N TRP A 189 -3.05 -0.42 16.79
CA TRP A 189 -3.37 -0.95 15.46
C TRP A 189 -3.57 0.22 14.50
N VAL A 190 -2.66 0.39 13.56
CA VAL A 190 -2.65 1.57 12.68
C VAL A 190 -3.24 1.23 11.32
N ASN A 191 -4.23 2.00 10.88
CA ASN A 191 -4.67 1.98 9.49
C ASN A 191 -3.74 2.87 8.66
N SER A 192 -3.31 2.37 7.50
CA SER A 192 -2.55 3.18 6.56
C SER A 192 -2.88 2.84 5.11
N LEU A 193 -2.75 3.84 4.24
CA LEU A 193 -2.85 3.70 2.80
C LEU A 193 -1.48 3.97 2.18
N VAL A 194 -1.02 3.03 1.38
CA VAL A 194 0.26 3.13 0.67
C VAL A 194 0.04 3.14 -0.84
N ASP A 195 0.79 3.97 -1.55
CA ASP A 195 0.70 4.04 -3.01
C ASP A 195 2.06 4.41 -3.63
N ARG A 196 2.57 3.51 -4.48
CA ARG A 196 3.72 3.73 -5.35
C ARG A 196 3.74 2.64 -6.40
N ILE A 197 3.85 2.99 -7.68
CA ILE A 197 4.08 2.00 -8.74
C ILE A 197 5.54 1.56 -8.68
N VAL A 198 5.75 0.25 -8.58
CA VAL A 198 7.06 -0.40 -8.61
C VAL A 198 7.09 -1.39 -9.77
N SER A 199 7.81 -1.05 -10.83
CA SER A 199 7.72 -1.72 -12.14
C SER A 199 8.47 -3.05 -12.15
N GLN A 200 9.72 -3.08 -11.71
CA GLN A 200 10.57 -4.26 -11.77
C GLN A 200 11.53 -4.37 -10.57
N PRO A 201 11.87 -5.60 -10.12
CA PRO A 201 12.91 -5.80 -9.13
C PRO A 201 14.30 -5.55 -9.75
N LEU A 202 15.28 -5.22 -8.91
CA LEU A 202 16.71 -5.32 -9.22
C LEU A 202 17.27 -6.53 -8.47
N GLU A 203 18.21 -7.24 -9.09
CA GLU A 203 18.86 -8.40 -8.49
C GLU A 203 20.26 -8.02 -7.97
N PRO A 204 20.69 -8.53 -6.81
CA PRO A 204 19.94 -9.45 -5.93
C PRO A 204 18.89 -8.77 -5.04
N ALA A 205 18.99 -7.45 -4.84
CA ALA A 205 18.03 -6.63 -4.10
C ALA A 205 17.90 -5.24 -4.73
N GLY A 206 16.75 -4.60 -4.54
CA GLY A 206 16.42 -3.30 -5.10
C GLY A 206 15.20 -3.33 -6.02
N ALA A 207 14.84 -2.16 -6.52
CA ALA A 207 13.65 -1.99 -7.34
C ALA A 207 13.72 -0.75 -8.24
N VAL A 208 12.92 -0.76 -9.30
CA VAL A 208 12.61 0.44 -10.09
C VAL A 208 11.20 0.89 -9.75
N ALA A 209 11.03 2.15 -9.39
CA ALA A 209 9.76 2.73 -8.97
C ALA A 209 9.53 4.11 -9.61
N GLU A 210 8.27 4.53 -9.68
CA GLU A 210 7.94 5.89 -10.10
C GLU A 210 8.32 6.93 -9.02
N PRO A 211 8.41 8.23 -9.36
CA PRO A 211 8.69 9.29 -8.39
C PRO A 211 7.56 9.52 -7.38
N TYR A 212 6.30 9.40 -7.82
CA TYR A 212 5.16 9.55 -6.92
C TYR A 212 5.16 8.44 -5.87
N ALA A 213 5.07 8.82 -4.60
CA ALA A 213 4.88 7.88 -3.52
C ALA A 213 4.07 8.51 -2.37
N LEU A 214 3.24 7.70 -1.73
CA LEU A 214 2.39 8.08 -0.61
C LEU A 214 2.39 7.00 0.46
N TRP A 215 2.49 7.43 1.71
CA TRP A 215 2.18 6.67 2.92
C TRP A 215 1.28 7.54 3.80
N ALA A 216 -0.03 7.44 3.60
CA ALA A 216 -1.01 8.10 4.44
C ALA A 216 -1.28 7.24 5.68
N ILE A 217 -1.16 7.82 6.87
CA ILE A 217 -1.33 7.15 8.15
C ILE A 217 -2.48 7.85 8.88
N GLU A 218 -3.48 7.09 9.30
CA GLU A 218 -4.60 7.63 10.05
C GLU A 218 -4.18 8.06 11.46
N ASP A 219 -4.49 9.30 11.84
CA ASP A 219 -4.13 9.87 13.13
C ASP A 219 -4.95 9.24 14.26
N GLN A 220 -4.27 8.88 15.34
CA GLN A 220 -4.89 8.28 16.52
C GLN A 220 -4.00 8.45 17.77
N PRO A 221 -4.58 8.36 18.98
CA PRO A 221 -3.80 8.47 20.21
C PRO A 221 -2.66 7.45 20.30
N GLY A 222 -1.49 7.92 20.72
CA GLY A 222 -0.29 7.09 20.92
C GLY A 222 0.48 6.74 19.65
N LEU A 223 -0.01 7.12 18.46
CA LEU A 223 0.68 6.90 17.19
C LEU A 223 2.07 7.55 17.18
N VAL A 224 3.06 6.80 16.70
CA VAL A 224 4.40 7.28 16.39
C VAL A 224 4.66 7.08 14.91
N LEU A 225 5.00 8.15 14.17
CA LEU A 225 5.36 8.03 12.77
C LEU A 225 6.68 7.26 12.60
N PRO A 226 6.80 6.37 11.61
CA PRO A 226 8.05 5.64 11.34
C PRO A 226 9.23 6.53 10.96
N CYS A 227 8.96 7.65 10.31
CA CYS A 227 9.92 8.69 9.96
C CYS A 227 9.19 9.99 9.55
N ASP A 228 9.92 11.11 9.58
CA ASP A 228 9.52 12.35 8.91
C ASP A 228 10.05 12.32 7.47
N HIS A 229 9.14 12.23 6.50
CA HIS A 229 9.49 12.13 5.08
C HIS A 229 8.36 12.78 4.26
N PRO A 230 8.63 13.50 3.15
CA PRO A 230 7.60 14.19 2.37
C PRO A 230 6.46 13.31 1.83
N SER A 231 6.73 12.01 1.63
CA SER A 231 5.73 11.02 1.21
C SER A 231 4.94 10.41 2.37
N VAL A 232 5.32 10.64 3.63
CA VAL A 232 4.63 10.15 4.82
C VAL A 232 3.70 11.26 5.33
N GLN A 233 2.40 10.98 5.37
CA GLN A 233 1.38 11.98 5.71
C GLN A 233 0.53 11.45 6.84
N LEU A 234 0.48 12.21 7.95
CA LEU A 234 -0.50 12.01 9.00
C LEU A 234 -1.82 12.65 8.56
N VAL A 235 -2.90 11.88 8.54
CA VAL A 235 -4.22 12.34 8.07
C VAL A 235 -5.31 12.03 9.09
N PRO A 236 -6.35 12.89 9.21
CA PRO A 236 -7.43 12.64 10.14
C PRO A 236 -8.31 11.44 9.74
N SER A 237 -8.34 11.10 8.45
CA SER A 237 -9.00 9.90 7.93
C SER A 237 -8.40 9.51 6.58
N LEU A 238 -8.37 8.20 6.28
CA LEU A 238 -7.93 7.68 4.99
C LEU A 238 -8.98 7.81 3.89
N SER A 239 -10.26 7.96 4.27
CA SER A 239 -11.40 7.91 3.34
C SER A 239 -11.33 8.97 2.23
N ASP A 240 -10.80 10.16 2.51
CA ASP A 240 -10.63 11.22 1.51
C ASP A 240 -9.58 10.86 0.45
N ILE A 241 -8.47 10.25 0.88
CA ILE A 241 -7.39 9.79 0.00
C ILE A 241 -7.84 8.58 -0.82
N GLU A 242 -8.57 7.66 -0.19
CA GLU A 242 -9.20 6.53 -0.88
C GLU A 242 -10.16 7.00 -1.97
N ALA A 243 -11.00 8.00 -1.69
CA ALA A 243 -11.88 8.59 -2.68
C ALA A 243 -11.12 9.21 -3.85
N LEU A 244 -10.04 9.98 -3.59
CA LEU A 244 -9.16 10.52 -4.64
C LEU A 244 -8.56 9.40 -5.51
N LYS A 245 -7.95 8.39 -4.89
CA LYS A 245 -7.37 7.26 -5.62
C LYS A 245 -8.42 6.48 -6.42
N LEU A 246 -9.59 6.24 -5.84
CA LEU A 246 -10.65 5.45 -6.45
C LEU A 246 -11.32 6.20 -7.62
N PHE A 247 -11.69 7.46 -7.42
CA PHE A 247 -12.52 8.22 -8.36
C PHE A 247 -11.73 9.13 -9.30
N VAL A 248 -10.41 9.27 -9.12
CA VAL A 248 -9.54 9.97 -10.07
C VAL A 248 -8.63 8.99 -10.80
N LEU A 249 -7.71 8.33 -10.08
CA LEU A 249 -6.71 7.44 -10.68
C LEU A 249 -7.37 6.16 -11.26
N ASN A 250 -8.09 5.43 -10.42
CA ASN A 250 -8.68 4.15 -10.81
C ASN A 250 -9.83 4.31 -11.81
N LEU A 251 -10.71 5.30 -11.58
CA LEU A 251 -11.77 5.67 -12.51
C LEU A 251 -11.19 6.16 -13.84
N GLY A 252 -10.16 7.00 -13.84
CA GLY A 252 -9.48 7.48 -15.05
C GLY A 252 -8.94 6.33 -15.90
N HIS A 253 -8.27 5.36 -15.28
CA HIS A 253 -7.85 4.12 -15.96
C HIS A 253 -9.03 3.34 -16.56
N THR A 254 -10.13 3.19 -15.80
CA THR A 254 -11.32 2.48 -16.29
C THR A 254 -12.00 3.22 -17.44
N PHE A 255 -12.04 4.55 -17.40
CA PHE A 255 -12.54 5.37 -18.49
C PHE A 255 -11.70 5.20 -19.78
N LEU A 256 -10.37 5.27 -19.68
CA LEU A 256 -9.49 5.05 -20.83
C LEU A 256 -9.63 3.62 -21.39
N ALA A 257 -9.74 2.62 -20.52
CA ALA A 257 -9.93 1.22 -20.92
C ALA A 257 -11.26 1.01 -21.64
N ASP A 258 -12.34 1.65 -21.18
CA ASP A 258 -13.66 1.57 -21.83
C ASP A 258 -13.61 2.12 -23.26
N ARG A 259 -12.99 3.29 -23.44
CA ARG A 259 -12.81 3.91 -24.76
C ARG A 259 -11.95 3.06 -25.69
N TRP A 260 -10.83 2.52 -25.18
CA TRP A 260 -9.96 1.62 -25.93
C TRP A 260 -10.71 0.35 -26.38
N LEU A 261 -11.52 -0.27 -25.52
CA LEU A 261 -12.36 -1.42 -25.86
C LEU A 261 -13.38 -1.10 -26.95
N ARG A 262 -14.10 0.03 -26.84
CA ARG A 262 -15.10 0.46 -27.84
C ARG A 262 -14.47 0.71 -29.21
N ASN A 263 -13.25 1.25 -29.23
CA ASN A 263 -12.51 1.54 -30.45
C ASN A 263 -11.77 0.32 -31.03
N LYS A 264 -11.85 -0.86 -30.38
CA LYS A 264 -11.11 -2.08 -30.74
C LYS A 264 -9.61 -1.81 -30.90
N GLY A 265 -9.03 -1.08 -29.95
CA GLY A 265 -7.60 -0.75 -29.99
C GLY A 265 -6.72 -2.00 -29.92
N ALA A 266 -5.46 -1.86 -30.35
CA ALA A 266 -4.48 -2.95 -30.28
C ALA A 266 -4.06 -3.23 -28.82
N ASP A 267 -3.70 -4.49 -28.54
CA ASP A 267 -3.36 -4.97 -27.18
C ASP A 267 -2.04 -4.43 -26.63
N ASP A 268 -1.16 -3.92 -27.50
CA ASP A 268 0.16 -3.38 -27.17
C ASP A 268 0.13 -1.88 -26.80
N VAL A 269 -1.05 -1.26 -26.83
CA VAL A 269 -1.22 0.15 -26.47
C VAL A 269 -0.91 0.37 -24.99
N LEU A 270 -0.04 1.34 -24.72
CA LEU A 270 0.35 1.75 -23.38
C LEU A 270 -0.44 2.98 -22.93
N VAL A 271 -0.71 3.08 -21.63
CA VAL A 271 -1.43 4.24 -21.05
C VAL A 271 -0.77 5.56 -21.45
N ARG A 272 0.57 5.63 -21.44
CA ARG A 272 1.31 6.83 -21.86
C ARG A 272 0.99 7.26 -23.29
N HIS A 273 0.83 6.31 -24.23
CA HIS A 273 0.48 6.61 -25.61
C HIS A 273 -0.94 7.17 -25.72
N ILE A 274 -1.86 6.72 -24.86
CA ILE A 274 -3.23 7.24 -24.82
C ILE A 274 -3.25 8.67 -24.29
N VAL A 275 -2.49 8.96 -23.22
CA VAL A 275 -2.46 10.33 -22.67
C VAL A 275 -1.59 11.30 -23.46
N ASP A 276 -0.69 10.81 -24.31
CA ASP A 276 0.05 11.61 -25.30
C ASP A 276 -0.84 12.03 -26.49
N ASP A 277 -1.95 11.32 -26.74
CA ASP A 277 -2.96 11.74 -27.72
C ASP A 277 -3.81 12.89 -27.15
N ALA A 278 -3.78 14.03 -27.84
CA ALA A 278 -4.43 15.25 -27.37
C ALA A 278 -5.96 15.12 -27.27
N ALA A 279 -6.59 14.31 -28.12
CA ALA A 279 -8.03 14.11 -28.08
C ALA A 279 -8.43 13.21 -26.90
N GLU A 280 -7.71 12.11 -26.68
CA GLU A 280 -7.95 11.21 -25.54
C GLU A 280 -7.67 11.89 -24.19
N LEU A 281 -6.59 12.66 -24.08
CA LEU A 281 -6.30 13.46 -22.89
C LEU A 281 -7.38 14.52 -22.63
N ALA A 282 -7.88 15.18 -23.68
CA ALA A 282 -8.96 16.15 -23.55
C ALA A 282 -10.24 15.50 -23.04
N GLN A 283 -10.58 14.28 -23.50
CA GLN A 283 -11.74 13.52 -23.03
C GLN A 283 -11.60 13.11 -21.57
N LEU A 284 -10.42 12.61 -21.16
CA LEU A 284 -10.16 12.27 -19.75
C LEU A 284 -10.30 13.51 -18.86
N LYS A 285 -9.67 14.62 -19.23
CA LYS A 285 -9.78 15.90 -18.49
C LYS A 285 -11.22 16.39 -18.44
N PHE A 286 -11.97 16.26 -19.53
CA PHE A 286 -13.37 16.66 -19.58
C PHE A 286 -14.21 15.89 -18.55
N VAL A 287 -14.11 14.55 -18.53
CA VAL A 287 -14.84 13.72 -17.57
C VAL A 287 -14.43 14.04 -16.13
N LEU A 288 -13.12 14.13 -15.86
CA LEU A 288 -12.63 14.46 -14.53
C LEU A 288 -13.15 15.83 -14.07
N GLN A 289 -13.11 16.86 -14.91
CA GLN A 289 -13.47 18.22 -14.53
C GLN A 289 -14.99 18.47 -14.49
N ASN A 290 -15.77 17.85 -15.37
CA ASN A 290 -17.20 18.15 -15.51
C ASN A 290 -18.11 17.13 -14.83
N GLU A 291 -17.68 15.88 -14.68
CA GLU A 291 -18.48 14.82 -14.05
C GLU A 291 -17.93 14.40 -12.70
N VAL A 292 -16.61 14.41 -12.48
CA VAL A 292 -16.01 13.96 -11.21
C VAL A 292 -15.82 15.09 -10.21
N ARG A 293 -15.21 16.21 -10.64
CA ARG A 293 -14.88 17.35 -9.77
C ARG A 293 -16.07 17.92 -8.99
N PRO A 294 -17.29 18.06 -9.55
CA PRO A 294 -18.43 18.59 -8.79
C PRO A 294 -18.73 17.80 -7.51
N VAL A 295 -18.50 16.48 -7.52
CA VAL A 295 -18.66 15.63 -6.32
C VAL A 295 -17.61 15.94 -5.27
N PHE A 296 -16.36 16.14 -5.69
CA PHE A 296 -15.29 16.55 -4.77
C PHE A 296 -15.50 17.97 -4.21
N VAL A 297 -16.11 18.88 -4.98
CA VAL A 297 -16.56 20.18 -4.46
C VAL A 297 -17.61 19.99 -3.36
N ALA A 298 -18.63 19.15 -3.60
CA ALA A 298 -19.66 18.84 -2.61
C ALA A 298 -19.07 18.17 -1.36
N ALA A 299 -18.03 17.34 -1.54
CA ALA A 299 -17.28 16.71 -0.45
C ALA A 299 -16.27 17.64 0.26
N ARG A 300 -16.11 18.90 -0.19
CA ARG A 300 -15.10 19.87 0.31
C ARG A 300 -13.65 19.44 0.10
N LEU A 301 -13.39 18.75 -1.00
CA LEU A 301 -12.10 18.19 -1.40
C LEU A 301 -11.61 18.73 -2.76
N ALA A 302 -12.09 19.89 -3.20
CA ALA A 302 -11.79 20.44 -4.53
C ALA A 302 -10.28 20.66 -4.76
N ASP A 303 -9.58 21.26 -3.79
CA ASP A 303 -8.15 21.55 -3.92
C ASP A 303 -7.31 20.27 -3.96
N ALA A 304 -7.64 19.29 -3.11
CA ALA A 304 -7.00 17.99 -3.09
C ALA A 304 -7.25 17.23 -4.39
N PHE A 305 -8.47 17.32 -4.95
CA PHE A 305 -8.81 16.77 -6.25
C PHE A 305 -7.98 17.40 -7.38
N ASP A 306 -7.93 18.73 -7.47
CA ASP A 306 -7.23 19.43 -8.55
C ASP A 306 -5.73 19.11 -8.53
N ALA A 307 -5.11 19.06 -7.35
CA ALA A 307 -3.71 18.64 -7.19
C ALA A 307 -3.50 17.17 -7.58
N TYR A 308 -4.43 16.29 -7.21
CA TYR A 308 -4.32 14.86 -7.49
C TYR A 308 -4.57 14.51 -8.97
N VAL A 309 -5.39 15.27 -9.69
CA VAL A 309 -5.58 15.15 -11.14
C VAL A 309 -4.27 15.43 -11.89
N VAL A 310 -3.56 16.51 -11.53
CA VAL A 310 -2.26 16.85 -12.13
C VAL A 310 -1.28 15.70 -11.93
N THR A 311 -1.19 15.22 -10.69
CA THR A 311 -0.33 14.08 -10.32
C THR A 311 -0.71 12.81 -11.08
N THR A 312 -2.01 12.50 -11.19
CA THR A 312 -2.52 11.31 -11.88
C THR A 312 -2.15 11.31 -13.36
N ILE A 313 -2.34 12.45 -14.05
CA ILE A 313 -2.02 12.56 -15.48
C ILE A 313 -0.50 12.43 -15.70
N GLU A 314 0.32 13.01 -14.83
CA GLU A 314 1.78 12.86 -14.88
C GLU A 314 2.22 11.39 -14.70
N ARG A 315 1.58 10.66 -13.79
CA ARG A 315 1.82 9.22 -13.60
C ARG A 315 1.42 8.40 -14.83
N PHE A 316 0.29 8.73 -15.46
CA PHE A 316 -0.14 8.08 -16.70
C PHE A 316 0.83 8.32 -17.85
N ALA A 317 1.46 9.50 -17.90
CA ALA A 317 2.44 9.89 -18.91
C ALA A 317 3.87 9.39 -18.63
N ASN A 318 4.10 8.59 -17.58
CA ASN A 318 5.45 8.16 -17.21
C ASN A 318 6.11 7.34 -18.35
N PRO A 319 7.21 7.83 -18.94
CA PRO A 319 7.85 7.19 -20.10
C PRO A 319 8.58 5.89 -19.76
N PHE A 320 8.75 5.58 -18.47
CA PHE A 320 9.44 4.38 -17.99
C PHE A 320 8.49 3.25 -17.58
N LEU A 321 7.17 3.46 -17.68
CA LEU A 321 6.16 2.47 -17.31
C LEU A 321 5.44 1.93 -18.55
N ASP A 322 5.68 0.65 -18.86
CA ASP A 322 4.98 -0.08 -19.92
C ASP A 322 3.63 -0.62 -19.42
N HIS A 323 2.77 0.26 -18.91
CA HIS A 323 1.42 -0.10 -18.48
C HIS A 323 0.52 -0.31 -19.70
N ARG A 324 0.29 -1.57 -20.06
CA ARG A 324 -0.63 -1.91 -21.16
C ARG A 324 -2.07 -1.66 -20.75
N ILE A 325 -2.81 -0.98 -21.62
CA ILE A 325 -4.23 -0.73 -21.37
C ILE A 325 -5.04 -2.04 -21.35
N ALA A 326 -4.60 -3.06 -22.09
CA ALA A 326 -5.20 -4.40 -22.07
C ALA A 326 -5.16 -5.05 -20.68
N ASP A 327 -4.05 -4.91 -19.94
CA ASP A 327 -3.94 -5.42 -18.56
C ASP A 327 -4.89 -4.68 -17.61
N ILE A 328 -5.06 -3.37 -17.85
CA ILE A 328 -6.01 -2.54 -17.11
C ILE A 328 -7.46 -2.89 -17.45
N ALA A 329 -7.75 -3.32 -18.69
CA ALA A 329 -9.08 -3.72 -19.14
C ALA A 329 -9.51 -5.11 -18.61
N GLN A 330 -8.61 -5.92 -18.05
CA GLN A 330 -9.01 -7.21 -17.44
C GLN A 330 -10.06 -6.99 -16.34
N ASN A 331 -11.11 -7.82 -16.31
CA ASN A 331 -12.25 -7.68 -15.39
C ASN A 331 -12.95 -6.31 -15.48
N HIS A 332 -13.06 -5.75 -16.70
CA HIS A 332 -13.57 -4.38 -16.92
C HIS A 332 -14.94 -4.12 -16.28
N ALA A 333 -15.94 -4.98 -16.49
CA ALA A 333 -17.28 -4.78 -15.94
C ALA A 333 -17.28 -4.65 -14.40
N GLN A 334 -16.49 -5.49 -13.71
CA GLN A 334 -16.33 -5.39 -12.25
C GLN A 334 -15.63 -4.08 -11.84
N LYS A 335 -14.65 -3.62 -12.62
CA LYS A 335 -13.98 -2.33 -12.40
C LYS A 335 -14.93 -1.15 -12.63
N VAL A 336 -15.79 -1.20 -13.64
CA VAL A 336 -16.85 -0.20 -13.87
C VAL A 336 -17.77 -0.12 -12.66
N GLY A 337 -18.26 -1.25 -12.14
CA GLY A 337 -19.08 -1.27 -10.93
C GLY A 337 -18.40 -0.65 -9.71
N ARG A 338 -17.17 -1.10 -9.41
CA ARG A 338 -16.43 -0.64 -8.21
C ARG A 338 -15.89 0.79 -8.28
N ARG A 339 -15.81 1.39 -9.48
CA ARG A 339 -15.15 2.68 -9.70
C ARG A 339 -16.11 3.73 -10.25
N ILE A 340 -16.80 3.44 -11.35
CA ILE A 340 -17.71 4.37 -12.00
C ILE A 340 -19.08 4.36 -11.31
N SER A 341 -19.72 3.20 -11.16
CA SER A 341 -21.02 3.14 -10.48
C SER A 341 -20.90 3.61 -9.02
N ALA A 342 -19.86 3.17 -8.31
CA ALA A 342 -19.57 3.65 -6.96
C ALA A 342 -19.36 5.18 -6.90
N MET A 343 -18.79 5.80 -7.93
CA MET A 343 -18.64 7.26 -8.00
C MET A 343 -20.00 7.96 -8.15
N LEU A 344 -20.88 7.42 -8.99
CA LEU A 344 -22.25 7.93 -9.16
C LEU A 344 -23.05 7.83 -7.85
N ASP A 345 -22.93 6.70 -7.14
CA ASP A 345 -23.57 6.52 -5.84
C ASP A 345 -22.99 7.50 -4.80
N TRP A 346 -21.66 7.68 -4.80
CA TRP A 346 -20.98 8.64 -3.93
C TRP A 346 -21.39 10.09 -4.23
N ALA A 347 -21.63 10.45 -5.49
CA ALA A 347 -22.14 11.75 -5.91
C ALA A 347 -23.45 12.08 -5.18
N VAL A 348 -24.40 11.15 -5.21
CA VAL A 348 -25.69 11.29 -4.53
C VAL A 348 -25.49 11.40 -3.02
N ALA A 349 -24.63 10.55 -2.44
CA ALA A 349 -24.34 10.56 -1.01
C ALA A 349 -23.70 11.88 -0.52
N LYS A 350 -22.91 12.55 -1.37
CA LYS A 350 -22.31 13.87 -1.09
C LYS A 350 -23.22 15.04 -1.48
N GLY A 351 -24.39 14.78 -2.05
CA GLY A 351 -25.38 15.80 -2.42
C GLY A 351 -25.14 16.48 -3.76
N ASP A 352 -24.30 15.91 -4.63
CA ASP A 352 -24.10 16.42 -5.99
C ASP A 352 -25.07 15.75 -6.97
N LEU A 353 -26.05 16.53 -7.43
CA LEU A 353 -27.09 16.12 -8.38
C LEU A 353 -26.80 16.55 -9.82
N SER A 354 -25.60 17.05 -10.11
CA SER A 354 -25.20 17.41 -11.47
C SER A 354 -25.23 16.20 -12.42
N ALA A 355 -25.60 16.44 -13.67
CA ALA A 355 -25.66 15.39 -14.68
C ALA A 355 -24.27 14.84 -15.01
N LYS A 356 -24.15 13.50 -15.09
CA LYS A 356 -22.91 12.78 -15.40
C LYS A 356 -23.12 11.84 -16.58
N PRO A 357 -23.47 12.37 -17.77
CA PRO A 357 -23.97 11.58 -18.89
C PRO A 357 -22.97 10.51 -19.36
N ILE A 358 -21.67 10.82 -19.42
CA ILE A 358 -20.65 9.88 -19.91
C ILE A 358 -20.47 8.73 -18.93
N LEU A 359 -20.27 9.02 -17.64
CA LEU A 359 -20.11 8.00 -16.62
C LEU A 359 -21.38 7.16 -16.45
N SER A 360 -22.56 7.78 -16.54
CA SER A 360 -23.84 7.06 -16.47
C SER A 360 -24.05 6.13 -17.66
N GLU A 361 -23.67 6.55 -18.87
CA GLU A 361 -23.72 5.70 -20.07
C GLU A 361 -22.80 4.48 -19.92
N ILE A 362 -21.54 4.69 -19.50
CA ILE A 362 -20.59 3.60 -19.26
C ILE A 362 -21.16 2.63 -18.21
N ALA A 363 -21.65 3.14 -17.07
CA ALA A 363 -22.23 2.29 -16.03
C ALA A 363 -23.45 1.49 -16.52
N ALA A 364 -24.32 2.09 -17.35
CA ALA A 364 -25.49 1.42 -17.90
C ALA A 364 -25.12 0.26 -18.84
N GLN A 365 -24.11 0.43 -19.70
CA GLN A 365 -23.69 -0.60 -20.65
C GLN A 365 -23.09 -1.85 -19.99
N HIS A 366 -22.52 -1.71 -18.78
CA HIS A 366 -21.88 -2.81 -18.06
C HIS A 366 -22.73 -3.40 -16.92
N LYS A 367 -23.93 -2.86 -16.66
CA LYS A 367 -24.87 -3.38 -15.63
C LYS A 367 -25.40 -4.78 -15.94
N GLU A 368 -25.44 -5.19 -17.20
CA GLU A 368 -26.01 -6.47 -17.63
C GLU A 368 -25.06 -7.68 -17.47
N HIS A 369 -23.81 -7.46 -17.02
CA HIS A 369 -22.74 -8.48 -17.00
C HIS A 369 -22.18 -8.75 -15.59
N THR A 370 -22.90 -8.32 -14.54
CA THR A 370 -22.61 -8.58 -13.11
C THR A 370 -23.84 -9.14 -12.46
#